data_AF-A0A183EEC9-F1
#
_entry.id   AF-A0A183EEC9-F1
#
_cell.length_a   1.000
_cell.length_b   1.000
_cell.length_c   1.000
_cell.angle_alpha   90.00
_cell.angle_beta   90.00
_cell.angle_gamma   90.00
#
_symmetry.space_group_name_H-M   'P 1'
#
loop_
_entity.id
_entity.type
_entity.pdbx_description
1 polymer ?
#
loop_
_entity_poly.entity_id
_entity_poly.type
_entity_poly.pdbx_seq_one_letter_code
_entity_poly.pdbx_strand_id
1 'polypeptide(L)'
;LVINKEEGEKEGDDSEELDEDEYEVERILDVDAVDGQVKYKVRWKGYGSGEDSWEPEENLESARLILDEYIGSHQNKVVKARDTLKGRKK
;
A
#
# COMPACT_ATOMS: atom_id res chain seq x y z
N LEU A 1 -16.69 -1.74 61.46
CA LEU A 1 -16.92 -2.47 60.19
C LEU A 1 -15.84 -2.00 59.24
N VAL A 2 -14.68 -2.68 59.18
CA VAL A 2 -14.39 -3.89 58.37
C VAL A 2 -14.46 -3.59 56.87
N ILE A 3 -13.29 -3.21 56.31
CA ILE A 3 -12.59 -3.67 55.08
C ILE A 3 -13.38 -4.12 53.82
N ASN A 4 -13.07 -3.44 52.69
CA ASN A 4 -12.71 -3.86 51.31
C ASN A 4 -13.24 -5.14 50.62
N LYS A 5 -13.19 -5.03 49.26
CA LYS A 5 -13.01 -6.09 48.21
C LYS A 5 -14.34 -6.67 47.66
N GLU A 6 -14.61 -6.85 46.37
CA GLU A 6 -13.86 -7.28 45.15
C GLU A 6 -14.53 -6.71 43.86
N GLU A 7 -13.75 -6.18 42.89
CA GLU A 7 -13.37 -6.77 41.57
C GLU A 7 -14.49 -6.71 40.51
N GLY A 8 -14.28 -6.38 39.23
CA GLY A 8 -13.10 -6.12 38.42
C GLY A 8 -13.49 -6.02 36.92
N GLU A 9 -12.59 -5.41 36.12
CA GLU A 9 -12.36 -5.59 34.66
C GLU A 9 -13.48 -5.15 33.66
N LYS A 10 -13.21 -4.58 32.48
CA LYS A 10 -12.00 -4.47 31.65
C LYS A 10 -12.18 -3.37 30.60
N GLU A 11 -11.05 -2.83 30.15
CA GLU A 11 -10.87 -1.85 29.08
C GLU A 11 -11.56 -2.24 27.77
N GLY A 12 -12.18 -1.25 27.12
CA GLY A 12 -12.46 -1.24 25.69
C GLY A 12 -11.65 -0.11 25.08
N ASP A 13 -10.36 -0.36 24.88
CA ASP A 13 -9.51 0.37 23.96
C ASP A 13 -10.04 0.10 22.55
N ASP A 14 -11.06 0.86 22.15
CA ASP A 14 -11.44 0.99 20.75
C ASP A 14 -10.48 2.01 20.14
N SER A 15 -9.24 1.57 19.98
CA SER A 15 -8.28 2.24 19.13
C SER A 15 -8.77 2.03 17.71
N GLU A 16 -9.72 2.85 17.28
CA GLU A 16 -9.93 3.18 15.87
C GLU A 16 -8.62 3.85 15.41
N GLU A 17 -7.62 3.00 15.15
CA GLU A 17 -6.43 3.33 14.39
C GLU A 17 -6.95 3.60 12.98
N LEU A 18 -7.44 4.82 12.79
CA LEU A 18 -7.81 5.36 11.49
C LEU A 18 -6.60 5.06 10.58
N ASP A 19 -6.81 4.25 9.55
CA ASP A 19 -5.90 4.14 8.41
C ASP A 19 -5.80 5.53 7.74
N GLU A 20 -5.09 6.46 8.39
CA GLU A 20 -4.93 7.86 7.98
C GLU A 20 -4.13 8.00 6.68
N ASP A 21 -3.62 6.89 6.14
CA ASP A 21 -2.75 6.83 4.98
C ASP A 21 -3.41 6.28 3.70
N GLU A 22 -4.74 6.11 3.66
CA GLU A 22 -5.45 5.82 2.41
C GLU A 22 -5.73 7.09 1.59
N TYR A 23 -5.11 7.21 0.41
CA TYR A 23 -5.29 8.33 -0.51
C TYR A 23 -5.90 7.90 -1.84
N GLU A 24 -6.69 8.77 -2.48
CA GLU A 24 -7.30 8.47 -3.78
C GLU A 24 -6.24 8.45 -4.89
N VAL A 25 -6.15 7.32 -5.60
CA VAL A 25 -5.26 7.15 -6.75
C VAL A 25 -5.88 7.75 -8.01
N GLU A 26 -5.16 8.65 -8.68
CA GLU A 26 -5.57 9.18 -9.99
C GLU A 26 -5.20 8.21 -11.12
N ARG A 27 -3.97 7.69 -11.11
CA ARG A 27 -3.47 6.72 -12.12
C ARG A 27 -2.13 6.10 -11.72
N ILE A 28 -1.81 4.96 -12.31
CA ILE A 28 -0.46 4.37 -12.26
C ILE A 28 0.36 4.87 -13.45
N LEU A 29 1.57 5.35 -13.17
CA LEU A 29 2.49 5.95 -14.14
C LEU A 29 3.54 4.94 -14.62
N ASP A 30 4.09 4.15 -13.70
CA ASP A 30 5.17 3.22 -14.02
C ASP A 30 5.22 2.00 -13.09
N VAL A 31 6.02 1.00 -13.44
CA VAL A 31 6.31 -0.19 -12.61
C VAL A 31 7.80 -0.53 -12.69
N ASP A 32 8.42 -0.79 -11.56
CA ASP A 32 9.84 -1.17 -11.48
C ASP A 32 10.15 -2.01 -10.24
N ALA A 33 11.33 -2.62 -10.22
CA ALA A 33 11.86 -3.33 -9.06
C ALA A 33 12.68 -2.39 -8.17
N VAL A 34 12.04 -1.87 -7.11
CA VAL A 34 12.61 -0.91 -6.17
C VAL A 34 12.74 -1.58 -4.80
N ASP A 35 13.89 -1.42 -4.15
CA ASP A 35 14.19 -2.00 -2.82
C ASP A 35 13.97 -3.51 -2.68
N GLY A 36 14.10 -4.27 -3.78
CA GLY A 36 13.89 -5.72 -3.74
C GLY A 36 12.42 -6.14 -3.75
N GLN A 37 11.52 -5.23 -4.14
CA GLN A 37 10.10 -5.50 -4.39
C GLN A 37 9.67 -4.87 -5.71
N VAL A 38 8.60 -5.40 -6.33
CA VAL A 38 7.96 -4.71 -7.44
C VAL A 38 7.06 -3.62 -6.86
N LYS A 39 7.30 -2.38 -7.26
CA LYS A 39 6.51 -1.21 -6.86
C LYS A 39 5.94 -0.53 -8.10
N TYR A 40 4.85 0.20 -7.88
CA TYR A 40 4.13 0.94 -8.89
C TYR A 40 4.20 2.42 -8.57
N LYS A 41 4.52 3.24 -9.57
CA LYS A 41 4.56 4.69 -9.41
C LYS A 41 3.15 5.24 -9.49
N VAL A 42 2.66 5.78 -8.39
CA VAL A 42 1.29 6.25 -8.21
C VAL A 42 1.24 7.77 -8.44
N ARG A 43 0.24 8.23 -9.20
CA ARG A 43 -0.20 9.62 -9.17
C ARG A 43 -1.37 9.72 -8.20
N TRP A 44 -1.23 10.53 -7.17
CA TRP A 44 -2.30 10.81 -6.21
C TRP A 44 -3.22 11.90 -6.74
N LYS A 45 -4.53 11.71 -6.57
CA LYS A 45 -5.53 12.66 -7.04
C LYS A 45 -5.47 13.94 -6.22
N GLY A 46 -5.43 15.08 -6.92
CA GLY A 46 -5.32 16.39 -6.28
C GLY A 46 -3.89 16.79 -5.90
N TYR A 47 -2.91 15.89 -6.12
CA TYR A 47 -1.50 16.16 -5.87
C TYR A 47 -0.71 16.27 -7.18
N GLY A 48 0.40 17.02 -7.13
CA GLY A 48 1.29 17.19 -8.28
C GLY A 48 2.26 16.02 -8.46
N SER A 49 2.99 16.01 -9.57
CA SER A 49 4.00 14.98 -9.86
C SER A 49 5.17 14.90 -8.87
N GLY A 50 5.30 15.91 -8.00
CA GLY A 50 6.28 15.90 -6.91
C GLY A 50 5.92 14.93 -5.79
N GLU A 51 4.62 14.63 -5.63
CA GLU A 51 4.10 13.72 -4.61
C GLU A 51 3.96 12.28 -5.15
N ASP A 52 4.32 12.03 -6.42
CA ASP A 52 4.25 10.70 -7.00
C ASP A 52 5.18 9.75 -6.23
N SER A 53 4.61 8.73 -5.59
CA SER A 53 5.36 7.76 -4.78
C SER A 53 5.38 6.37 -5.43
N TRP A 54 6.28 5.51 -4.95
CA TRP A 54 6.40 4.12 -5.38
C TRP A 54 5.76 3.21 -4.33
N GLU A 55 4.56 2.74 -4.61
CA GLU A 55 3.78 1.91 -3.71
C GLU A 55 3.85 0.42 -4.12
N PRO A 56 3.99 -0.50 -3.16
CA PRO A 56 3.89 -1.92 -3.44
C PRO A 56 2.47 -2.31 -3.88
N GLU A 57 2.33 -3.50 -4.48
CA GLU A 57 1.03 -4.04 -4.93
C GLU A 57 0.00 -4.10 -3.78
N GLU A 58 0.47 -4.39 -2.56
CA GLU A 58 -0.32 -4.46 -1.33
C GLU A 58 -0.93 -3.11 -0.90
N ASN A 59 -0.26 -1.99 -1.19
CA ASN A 59 -0.79 -0.65 -0.86
C ASN A 59 -1.84 -0.17 -1.89
N LEU A 60 -2.05 -0.91 -2.98
CA LEU A 60 -2.97 -0.55 -4.06
C LEU A 60 -4.23 -1.41 -4.09
N GLU A 61 -4.54 -2.11 -2.99
CA GLU A 61 -5.74 -2.93 -2.86
C GLU A 61 -7.03 -2.11 -3.09
N SER A 62 -7.10 -0.89 -2.55
CA SER A 62 -8.22 0.04 -2.76
C SER A 62 -8.28 0.62 -4.18
N ALA A 63 -7.17 0.55 -4.93
CA ALA A 63 -7.03 1.03 -6.32
C ALA A 63 -6.89 -0.11 -7.35
N ARG A 64 -7.35 -1.32 -7.00
CA ARG A 64 -7.12 -2.53 -7.80
C ARG A 64 -7.61 -2.45 -9.24
N LEU A 65 -8.72 -1.75 -9.49
CA LEU A 65 -9.22 -1.54 -10.86
C LEU A 65 -8.23 -0.78 -11.74
N ILE A 66 -7.61 0.28 -11.20
CA ILE A 66 -6.61 1.11 -11.89
C ILE A 66 -5.33 0.30 -12.09
N LEU A 67 -4.94 -0.46 -11.07
CA LEU A 67 -3.77 -1.34 -11.11
C LEU A 67 -3.92 -2.42 -12.20
N ASP A 68 -5.05 -3.12 -12.24
CA ASP A 68 -5.31 -4.19 -13.21
C ASP A 68 -5.33 -3.65 -14.66
N GLU A 69 -5.91 -2.46 -14.87
CA GLU A 69 -5.87 -1.77 -16.17
C GLU A 69 -4.43 -1.46 -16.59
N TYR A 70 -3.62 -0.93 -15.66
CA TYR A 70 -2.22 -0.65 -15.92
C TYR A 70 -1.44 -1.93 -16.25
N ILE A 71 -1.60 -2.99 -15.45
CA ILE A 71 -0.93 -4.29 -15.67
C ILE A 71 -1.33 -4.88 -17.03
N GLY A 72 -2.61 -4.82 -17.39
CA GLY A 72 -3.13 -5.32 -18.65
C GLY A 72 -2.55 -4.59 -19.87
N SER A 73 -2.38 -3.27 -19.79
CA SER A 73 -1.82 -2.45 -20.87
C SER A 73 -0.29 -2.41 -20.89
N HIS A 74 0.38 -2.67 -19.76
CA HIS A 74 1.84 -2.56 -19.59
C HIS A 74 2.53 -3.87 -19.22
N GLN A 75 2.00 -5.01 -19.67
CA GLN A 75 2.51 -6.35 -19.36
C GLN A 75 4.04 -6.48 -19.52
N ASN A 76 4.61 -5.93 -20.60
CA ASN A 76 6.06 -5.97 -20.85
C ASN A 76 6.88 -5.29 -19.75
N LYS A 77 6.40 -4.17 -19.19
CA LYS A 77 7.08 -3.48 -18.09
C LYS A 77 6.97 -4.28 -16.79
N VAL A 78 5.79 -4.83 -16.51
CA VAL A 78 5.55 -5.65 -15.30
C VAL A 78 6.43 -6.91 -15.31
N VAL A 79 6.52 -7.60 -16.45
CA VAL A 79 7.39 -8.77 -16.61
C VAL A 79 8.85 -8.38 -16.41
N LYS A 80 9.30 -7.29 -17.03
CA LYS A 80 10.66 -6.79 -16.86
C LYS A 80 11.00 -6.47 -15.41
N ALA A 81 10.11 -5.80 -14.68
CA ALA A 81 10.30 -5.51 -13.26
C ALA A 81 10.43 -6.82 -12.44
N ARG A 82 9.53 -7.78 -12.67
CA ARG A 82 9.56 -9.10 -12.00
C ARG A 82 10.84 -9.90 -12.33
N ASP A 83 11.29 -9.90 -13.57
CA ASP A 83 12.53 -10.59 -13.97
C ASP A 83 13.78 -9.91 -13.42
N THR A 84 13.79 -8.58 -13.37
CA THR A 84 14.84 -7.79 -12.72
C THR A 84 14.95 -8.18 -11.24
N LEU A 85 13.80 -8.31 -10.56
CA LEU A 85 13.77 -8.73 -9.17
C LEU A 85 14.31 -10.16 -8.96
N LYS A 86 13.94 -11.10 -9.84
CA LYS A 86 14.43 -12.49 -9.80
C LYS A 86 15.94 -12.57 -10.04
N GLY A 87 16.46 -11.80 -11.00
CA GLY A 87 17.89 -11.76 -11.31
C GLY A 87 18.74 -11.23 -10.17
N ARG A 88 18.21 -10.33 -9.34
CA ARG A 88 18.92 -9.71 -8.21
C ARG A 88 18.98 -10.60 -6.95
N LYS A 89 18.11 -11.62 -6.86
CA LYS A 89 18.09 -12.59 -5.75
C LYS A 89 18.99 -13.83 -5.98
N LYS A 90 19.71 -13.88 -7.10
CA LYS A 90 20.61 -14.99 -7.47
C LYS A 90 22.07 -14.58 -7.26
#